data_AF-A0A3E2TI54-F1
#
_entry.id   AF-A0A3E2TI54-F1
#
_cell.length_a   1.000
_cell.length_b   1.000
_cell.length_c   1.000
_cell.angle_alpha   90.00
_cell.angle_beta   90.00
_cell.angle_gamma   90.00
#
_symmetry.space_group_name_H-M   'P 1'
#
loop_
_entity.id
_entity.type
_entity.pdbx_description
1 polymer ?
#
loop_
_entity_poly.entity_id
_entity_poly.type
_entity_poly.pdbx_seq_one_letter_code
_entity_poly.pdbx_strand_id
1 'polypeptide(L)'
;MKIETKVKFKKTASNMVYRFKNHEITNNSAALSFYFLQASIPLLMVLVTVGSKVLENNVNAIYSLIDFLPSSSQDMVKWVIDTMFVNTSSASITVITVLFALWSATKGINNLMTSINKAYGLQDETKYVKQRLLSILYTLIFVAFIVFILVSQIYGPSILTFINDKVLTRLSDRAFGGIFDKILKTLKSPLFRLTVILVPILIMSLVFGIFYKFAPNNKEDRIPFKEAVYGGIFATVTIYIATFIYSFFLNNFSRQSVVYGALAGILALFIWLNLVSTILILGAELIDAVRENYEIDSQEEIIEFEKSNKSFKETVESTIGGQEMKKSIDSPKRNKKSFRKEFRNKRYHMDPNKKNMADYSIFTKFLNSYLFKKADSIFIYVSVADEVDTLEIIKKSLELGKKVYVPYITNRENFEMRPVRIYNIDNLELGEYNIPTSYSMEFEDNPDISIIPGLGFDKNKNRIGYGGGYYDRFLNKSKTTSIGLFQSNYQVEQIPVDEYDHKLDYIITEKEIF
;
A
#
# COMPACT_ATOMS: atom_id res chain seq x y z
N MET A 1 3.70 20.31 -27.15
CA MET A 1 2.73 19.20 -26.98
C MET A 1 3.36 17.79 -26.84
N LYS A 2 4.19 17.29 -27.77
CA LYS A 2 4.85 15.95 -27.65
C LYS A 2 5.93 15.85 -26.54
N ILE A 3 6.56 16.97 -26.17
CA ILE A 3 7.64 17.01 -25.17
C ILE A 3 7.08 17.01 -23.74
N GLU A 4 6.06 17.84 -23.46
CA GLU A 4 5.37 17.86 -22.15
C GLU A 4 4.70 16.53 -21.81
N THR A 5 4.12 15.85 -22.79
CA THR A 5 3.50 14.52 -22.59
C THR A 5 4.52 13.45 -22.23
N LYS A 6 5.73 13.49 -22.82
CA LYS A 6 6.83 12.59 -22.45
C LYS A 6 7.34 12.84 -21.02
N VAL A 7 7.46 14.11 -20.62
CA VAL A 7 7.93 14.48 -19.27
C VAL A 7 6.91 14.06 -18.20
N LYS A 8 5.60 14.29 -18.44
CA LYS A 8 4.54 13.82 -17.54
C LYS A 8 4.53 12.29 -17.41
N PHE A 9 4.68 11.57 -18.52
CA PHE A 9 4.68 10.10 -18.49
C PHE A 9 5.86 9.52 -17.69
N LYS A 10 7.09 10.02 -17.92
CA LYS A 10 8.28 9.56 -17.20
C LYS A 10 8.17 9.77 -15.68
N LYS A 11 7.58 10.90 -15.29
CA LYS A 11 7.32 11.28 -13.90
C LYS A 11 6.28 10.40 -13.23
N THR A 12 5.13 10.17 -13.88
CA THR A 12 4.10 9.26 -13.38
C THR A 12 4.65 7.84 -13.25
N ALA A 13 5.49 7.38 -14.19
CA ALA A 13 6.13 6.07 -14.10
C ALA A 13 7.08 5.96 -12.91
N SER A 14 7.90 6.99 -12.64
CA SER A 14 8.79 7.01 -11.47
C SER A 14 8.01 7.00 -10.14
N ASN A 15 6.94 7.81 -10.05
CA ASN A 15 6.05 7.83 -8.89
C ASN A 15 5.39 6.46 -8.66
N MET A 16 4.93 5.80 -9.73
CA MET A 16 4.36 4.45 -9.66
C MET A 16 5.36 3.42 -9.13
N VAL A 17 6.64 3.49 -9.51
CA VAL A 17 7.68 2.58 -8.98
C VAL A 17 7.92 2.83 -7.48
N TYR A 18 7.98 4.09 -7.05
CA TYR A 18 8.09 4.46 -5.64
C TYR A 18 6.90 3.92 -4.83
N ARG A 19 5.67 4.19 -5.30
CA ARG A 19 4.43 3.73 -4.67
C ARG A 19 4.36 2.20 -4.62
N PHE A 20 4.77 1.51 -5.67
CA PHE A 20 4.81 0.06 -5.70
C PHE A 20 5.62 -0.53 -4.55
N LYS A 21 6.78 0.06 -4.24
CA LYS A 21 7.64 -0.38 -3.16
C LYS A 21 7.11 0.03 -1.78
N ASN A 22 6.73 1.28 -1.61
CA ASN A 22 6.42 1.83 -0.28
C ASN A 22 4.99 1.56 0.20
N HIS A 23 4.05 1.34 -0.73
CA HIS A 23 2.69 0.95 -0.36
C HIS A 23 2.53 -0.55 -0.17
N GLU A 24 3.63 -1.32 -0.21
CA GLU A 24 3.67 -2.78 0.02
C GLU A 24 2.70 -3.53 -0.90
N ILE A 25 2.60 -3.09 -2.17
CA ILE A 25 1.63 -3.63 -3.12
C ILE A 25 1.78 -5.14 -3.26
N THR A 26 3.01 -5.66 -3.25
CA THR A 26 3.29 -7.10 -3.32
C THR A 26 2.69 -7.87 -2.14
N ASN A 27 2.89 -7.40 -0.91
CA ASN A 27 2.38 -8.08 0.29
C ASN A 27 0.85 -8.06 0.32
N ASN A 28 0.25 -6.90 0.01
CA ASN A 28 -1.20 -6.73 -0.03
C ASN A 28 -1.84 -7.56 -1.14
N SER A 29 -1.19 -7.66 -2.31
CA SER A 29 -1.64 -8.51 -3.42
C SER A 29 -1.60 -9.98 -3.05
N ALA A 30 -0.56 -10.45 -2.38
CA ALA A 30 -0.42 -11.83 -1.94
C ALA A 30 -1.48 -12.22 -0.88
N ALA A 31 -1.77 -11.32 0.05
CA ALA A 31 -2.85 -11.51 1.02
C ALA A 31 -4.23 -11.54 0.34
N LEU A 32 -4.46 -10.64 -0.62
CA LEU A 32 -5.70 -10.59 -1.42
C LEU A 32 -5.90 -11.88 -2.24
N SER A 33 -4.86 -12.34 -2.94
CA SER A 33 -4.91 -13.55 -3.75
C SER A 33 -5.12 -14.81 -2.91
N PHE A 34 -4.56 -14.87 -1.70
CA PHE A 34 -4.81 -15.97 -0.77
C PHE A 34 -6.30 -16.06 -0.40
N TYR A 35 -6.93 -14.93 -0.04
CA TYR A 35 -8.37 -14.93 0.29
C TYR A 35 -9.25 -15.27 -0.92
N PHE A 36 -8.88 -14.82 -2.12
CA PHE A 36 -9.58 -15.19 -3.34
C PHE A 36 -9.39 -16.67 -3.71
N LEU A 37 -8.20 -17.22 -3.51
CA LEU A 37 -7.95 -18.65 -3.70
C LEU A 37 -8.82 -19.48 -2.74
N GLN A 38 -8.86 -19.10 -1.46
CA GLN A 38 -9.70 -19.74 -0.45
C GLN A 38 -11.20 -19.66 -0.80
N ALA A 39 -11.65 -18.54 -1.37
CA ALA A 39 -13.03 -18.37 -1.81
C ALA A 39 -13.35 -19.13 -3.11
N SER A 40 -12.37 -19.31 -4.00
CA SER A 40 -12.58 -19.83 -5.36
C SER A 40 -13.19 -21.23 -5.37
N ILE A 41 -12.70 -22.15 -4.54
CA ILE A 41 -13.17 -23.55 -4.52
C ILE A 41 -14.65 -23.62 -4.05
N PRO A 42 -15.02 -23.10 -2.86
CA PRO A 42 -16.42 -23.00 -2.44
C PRO A 42 -17.32 -22.27 -3.45
N LEU A 43 -16.84 -21.16 -4.02
CA LEU A 43 -17.60 -20.37 -4.99
C LEU A 43 -17.84 -21.15 -6.28
N LEU A 44 -16.85 -21.89 -6.78
CA LEU A 44 -16.99 -22.77 -7.94
C LEU A 44 -18.07 -23.84 -7.67
N MET A 45 -18.10 -24.44 -6.48
CA MET A 45 -19.18 -25.38 -6.13
C MET A 45 -20.55 -24.72 -6.25
N VAL A 46 -20.70 -23.52 -5.67
CA VAL A 46 -21.94 -22.75 -5.71
C VAL A 46 -22.36 -22.42 -7.14
N LEU A 47 -21.41 -21.94 -7.96
CA LEU A 47 -21.66 -21.60 -9.35
C LEU A 47 -22.05 -22.82 -10.18
N VAL A 48 -21.40 -23.97 -9.99
CA VAL A 48 -21.71 -25.20 -10.72
C VAL A 48 -23.08 -25.74 -10.35
N THR A 49 -23.45 -25.77 -9.07
CA THR A 49 -24.79 -26.26 -8.66
C THR A 49 -25.90 -25.30 -9.08
N VAL A 50 -25.71 -23.99 -8.91
CA VAL A 50 -26.68 -22.98 -9.39
C VAL A 50 -26.79 -23.07 -10.91
N GLY A 51 -25.65 -23.14 -11.60
CA GLY A 51 -25.57 -23.33 -13.05
C GLY A 51 -26.33 -24.59 -13.50
N SER A 52 -26.02 -25.75 -12.93
CA SER A 52 -26.69 -27.02 -13.25
C SER A 52 -28.20 -26.95 -13.07
N LYS A 53 -28.68 -26.29 -12.00
CA LYS A 53 -30.11 -26.11 -11.73
C LYS A 53 -30.78 -25.14 -12.70
N VAL A 54 -30.11 -24.05 -13.06
CA VAL A 54 -30.62 -23.03 -14.01
C VAL A 54 -30.56 -23.52 -15.46
N LEU A 55 -29.57 -24.34 -15.79
CA LEU A 55 -29.30 -24.87 -17.13
C LEU A 55 -30.01 -26.20 -17.41
N GLU A 56 -30.93 -26.65 -16.56
CA GLU A 56 -31.62 -27.96 -16.69
C GLU A 56 -30.64 -29.12 -16.95
N ASN A 57 -29.50 -29.14 -16.26
CA ASN A 57 -28.41 -30.11 -16.44
C ASN A 57 -27.77 -30.14 -17.85
N ASN A 58 -27.74 -29.01 -18.57
CA ASN A 58 -26.94 -28.91 -19.79
C ASN A 58 -25.43 -28.89 -19.46
N VAL A 59 -24.86 -30.09 -19.31
CA VAL A 59 -23.46 -30.34 -18.95
C VAL A 59 -22.48 -29.60 -19.90
N ASN A 60 -22.81 -29.50 -21.19
CA ASN A 60 -21.98 -28.80 -22.18
C ASN A 60 -21.86 -27.30 -21.89
N ALA A 61 -22.92 -26.67 -21.37
CA ALA A 61 -22.89 -25.27 -20.98
C ALA A 61 -22.00 -25.04 -19.75
N ILE A 62 -21.92 -26.00 -18.83
CA ILE A 62 -21.04 -25.92 -17.66
C ILE A 62 -19.57 -26.04 -18.07
N TYR A 63 -19.22 -26.96 -18.97
CA TYR A 63 -17.84 -27.06 -19.46
C TYR A 63 -17.40 -25.82 -20.26
N SER A 64 -18.32 -25.14 -20.96
CA SER A 64 -18.01 -23.89 -21.66
C SER A 64 -17.62 -22.72 -20.73
N LEU A 65 -17.94 -22.81 -19.42
CA LEU A 65 -17.46 -21.84 -18.42
C LEU A 65 -15.99 -22.02 -18.05
N ILE A 66 -15.46 -23.22 -18.25
CA ILE A 66 -14.09 -23.55 -17.91
C ILE A 66 -13.13 -22.94 -18.94
N ASP A 67 -13.59 -22.69 -20.16
CA ASP A 67 -12.80 -22.13 -21.26
C ASP A 67 -12.26 -20.71 -20.95
N PHE A 68 -12.85 -20.00 -19.98
CA PHE A 68 -12.35 -18.69 -19.51
C PHE A 68 -11.12 -18.77 -18.62
N LEU A 69 -10.88 -19.93 -18.02
CA LEU A 69 -9.70 -20.15 -17.21
C LEU A 69 -8.51 -20.48 -18.13
N PRO A 70 -7.29 -20.12 -17.73
CA PRO A 70 -6.08 -20.60 -18.38
C PRO A 70 -6.13 -22.12 -18.51
N SER A 71 -5.72 -22.66 -19.67
CA SER A 71 -5.74 -24.09 -20.01
C SER A 71 -5.26 -25.02 -18.88
N SER A 72 -4.22 -24.62 -18.15
CA SER A 72 -3.68 -25.38 -17.01
C SER A 72 -4.61 -25.45 -15.79
N SER A 73 -5.43 -24.43 -15.57
CA SER A 73 -6.41 -24.38 -14.48
C SER A 73 -7.72 -25.07 -14.87
N GLN A 74 -7.96 -25.28 -16.16
CA GLN A 74 -9.14 -25.96 -16.66
C GLN A 74 -9.20 -27.41 -16.17
N ASP A 75 -8.09 -28.13 -16.23
CA ASP A 75 -8.05 -29.55 -15.84
C ASP A 75 -8.33 -29.72 -14.34
N MET A 76 -7.84 -28.79 -13.51
CA MET A 76 -8.15 -28.78 -12.07
C MET A 76 -9.64 -28.53 -11.83
N VAL A 77 -10.23 -27.54 -12.52
CA VAL A 77 -11.65 -27.21 -12.35
C VAL A 77 -12.54 -28.31 -12.92
N LYS A 78 -12.17 -28.93 -14.04
CA LYS A 78 -12.82 -30.13 -14.58
C LYS A 78 -12.80 -31.26 -13.56
N TRP A 79 -11.65 -31.56 -12.96
CA TRP A 79 -11.54 -32.59 -11.92
C TRP A 79 -12.49 -32.34 -10.73
N VAL A 80 -12.58 -31.08 -10.27
CA VAL A 80 -13.52 -30.71 -9.20
C VAL A 80 -14.98 -30.92 -9.64
N ILE A 81 -15.31 -30.50 -10.87
CA ILE A 81 -16.65 -30.63 -11.45
C ILE A 81 -17.03 -32.12 -11.62
N ASP A 82 -16.16 -32.91 -12.22
CA ASP A 82 -16.38 -34.35 -12.45
C ASP A 82 -16.57 -35.09 -11.11
N THR A 83 -15.77 -34.73 -10.10
CA THR A 83 -15.93 -35.27 -8.74
C THR A 83 -17.27 -34.90 -8.11
N MET A 84 -17.82 -33.72 -8.41
CA MET A 84 -19.16 -33.32 -7.95
C MET A 84 -20.30 -34.03 -8.68
N PHE A 85 -20.17 -34.24 -9.99
CA PHE A 85 -21.21 -34.89 -10.79
C PHE A 85 -21.25 -36.40 -10.62
N VAL A 86 -20.12 -37.05 -10.36
CA VAL A 86 -20.05 -38.51 -10.15
C VAL A 86 -20.55 -38.91 -8.75
N ASN A 87 -20.38 -38.04 -7.75
CA ASN A 87 -20.87 -38.26 -6.38
C ASN A 87 -22.26 -37.63 -6.15
N THR A 88 -23.28 -38.14 -6.84
CA THR A 88 -24.66 -37.62 -6.82
C THR A 88 -25.41 -37.73 -5.48
N SER A 89 -24.83 -38.34 -4.44
CA SER A 89 -25.49 -38.53 -3.15
C SER A 89 -25.15 -37.49 -2.06
N SER A 90 -24.20 -36.57 -2.27
CA SER A 90 -23.70 -35.74 -1.14
C SER A 90 -23.17 -34.35 -1.47
N ALA A 91 -23.34 -33.82 -2.68
CA ALA A 91 -23.01 -32.42 -2.99
C ALA A 91 -24.19 -31.45 -2.79
N SER A 92 -25.03 -31.67 -1.77
CA SER A 92 -25.88 -30.59 -1.26
C SER A 92 -24.94 -29.50 -0.77
N ILE A 93 -24.77 -28.41 -1.52
CA ILE A 93 -24.06 -27.24 -1.04
C ILE A 93 -24.64 -26.90 0.33
N THR A 94 -23.83 -27.08 1.36
CA THR A 94 -24.25 -26.75 2.71
C THR A 94 -24.30 -25.23 2.83
N VAL A 95 -25.21 -24.72 3.64
CA VAL A 95 -25.24 -23.29 4.01
C VAL A 95 -23.85 -22.83 4.50
N ILE A 96 -23.12 -23.73 5.17
CA ILE A 96 -21.73 -23.52 5.62
C ILE A 96 -20.78 -23.21 4.46
N THR A 97 -20.89 -23.93 3.33
CA THR A 97 -20.03 -23.71 2.15
C THR A 97 -20.24 -22.31 1.57
N VAL A 98 -21.51 -21.89 1.44
CA VAL A 98 -21.86 -20.54 0.95
C VAL A 98 -21.33 -19.47 1.92
N LEU A 99 -21.55 -19.65 3.22
CA LEU A 99 -21.09 -18.70 4.24
C LEU A 99 -19.57 -18.59 4.27
N PHE A 100 -18.85 -19.71 4.13
CA PHE A 100 -17.39 -19.72 4.08
C PHE A 100 -16.86 -19.05 2.81
N ALA A 101 -17.48 -19.28 1.66
CA ALA A 101 -17.17 -18.60 0.40
C ALA A 101 -17.31 -17.07 0.55
N LEU A 102 -18.46 -16.63 1.05
CA LEU A 102 -18.77 -15.22 1.24
C LEU A 102 -17.85 -14.57 2.28
N TRP A 103 -17.56 -15.25 3.39
CA TRP A 103 -16.65 -14.75 4.42
C TRP A 103 -15.23 -14.55 3.88
N SER A 104 -14.72 -15.53 3.13
CA SER A 104 -13.39 -15.48 2.52
C SER A 104 -13.30 -14.39 1.46
N ALA A 105 -14.29 -14.32 0.55
CA ALA A 105 -14.36 -13.29 -0.48
C ALA A 105 -14.47 -11.87 0.14
N THR A 106 -15.26 -11.71 1.20
CA THR A 106 -15.38 -10.43 1.93
C THR A 106 -14.04 -10.00 2.54
N LYS A 107 -13.23 -10.92 3.08
CA LYS A 107 -11.88 -10.59 3.57
C LYS A 107 -10.98 -10.10 2.45
N GLY A 108 -11.05 -10.73 1.27
CA GLY A 108 -10.36 -10.27 0.07
C GLY A 108 -10.76 -8.84 -0.30
N ILE A 109 -12.06 -8.59 -0.52
CA ILE A 109 -12.54 -7.25 -0.87
C ILE A 109 -12.20 -6.21 0.21
N ASN A 110 -12.27 -6.56 1.50
CA ASN A 110 -11.87 -5.66 2.57
C ASN A 110 -10.37 -5.29 2.49
N ASN A 111 -9.50 -6.26 2.18
CA ASN A 111 -8.07 -6.02 1.99
C ASN A 111 -7.79 -5.13 0.76
N LEU A 112 -8.53 -5.34 -0.34
CA LEU A 112 -8.47 -4.48 -1.51
C LEU A 112 -8.90 -3.05 -1.16
N MET A 113 -9.99 -2.86 -0.42
CA MET A 113 -10.43 -1.54 0.06
C MET A 113 -9.37 -0.87 0.94
N THR A 114 -8.73 -1.60 1.86
CA THR A 114 -7.63 -1.07 2.67
C THR A 114 -6.45 -0.62 1.80
N SER A 115 -6.08 -1.42 0.81
CA SER A 115 -4.99 -1.09 -0.13
C SER A 115 -5.32 0.15 -0.96
N ILE A 116 -6.56 0.31 -1.39
CA ILE A 116 -7.03 1.49 -2.12
C ILE A 116 -7.09 2.72 -1.20
N ASN A 117 -7.54 2.58 0.05
CA ASN A 117 -7.49 3.67 1.02
C ASN A 117 -6.03 4.11 1.26
N LYS A 118 -5.07 3.18 1.30
CA LYS A 118 -3.63 3.49 1.38
C LYS A 118 -3.15 4.24 0.13
N ALA A 119 -3.53 3.78 -1.06
CA ALA A 119 -3.21 4.42 -2.33
C ALA A 119 -3.68 5.88 -2.40
N TYR A 120 -4.84 6.19 -1.82
CA TYR A 120 -5.43 7.54 -1.77
C TYR A 120 -5.07 8.34 -0.51
N GLY A 121 -4.22 7.82 0.38
CA GLY A 121 -3.86 8.49 1.63
C GLY A 121 -5.01 8.62 2.66
N LEU A 122 -6.04 7.78 2.58
CA LEU A 122 -7.23 7.78 3.44
C LEU A 122 -7.16 6.77 4.60
N GLN A 123 -5.96 6.32 4.97
CA GLN A 123 -5.74 5.27 5.97
C GLN A 123 -6.30 5.61 7.37
N ASP A 124 -6.22 6.88 7.78
CA ASP A 124 -6.66 7.33 9.11
C ASP A 124 -8.16 7.66 9.20
N GLU A 125 -8.88 7.68 8.08
CA GLU A 125 -10.28 8.10 8.05
C GLU A 125 -11.26 6.92 8.25
N THR A 126 -10.78 5.69 8.37
CA THR A 126 -11.62 4.47 8.27
C THR A 126 -12.39 4.16 9.56
N LYS A 127 -13.73 4.12 9.46
CA LYS A 127 -14.57 3.49 10.52
C LYS A 127 -14.69 2.00 10.20
N TYR A 128 -14.11 1.15 11.06
CA TYR A 128 -14.04 -0.30 10.86
C TYR A 128 -15.39 -0.93 10.47
N VAL A 129 -16.48 -0.58 11.16
CA VAL A 129 -17.83 -1.13 10.89
C VAL A 129 -18.34 -0.74 9.51
N LYS A 130 -18.16 0.52 9.09
CA LYS A 130 -18.61 1.01 7.77
C LYS A 130 -17.86 0.27 6.66
N GLN A 131 -16.54 0.14 6.80
CA GLN A 131 -15.72 -0.58 5.82
C GLN A 131 -16.11 -2.06 5.74
N ARG A 132 -16.41 -2.69 6.88
CA ARG A 132 -16.86 -4.09 6.91
C ARG A 132 -18.20 -4.29 6.19
N LEU A 133 -19.17 -3.40 6.38
CA LEU A 133 -20.45 -3.48 5.68
C LEU A 133 -20.30 -3.23 4.17
N LEU A 134 -19.50 -2.24 3.78
CA LEU A 134 -19.22 -1.95 2.38
C LEU A 134 -18.49 -3.11 1.69
N SER A 135 -17.53 -3.76 2.36
CA SER A 135 -16.86 -4.92 1.79
C SER A 135 -17.81 -6.09 1.51
N ILE A 136 -18.80 -6.34 2.37
CA ILE A 136 -19.86 -7.35 2.12
C ILE A 136 -20.68 -6.94 0.88
N LEU A 137 -21.12 -5.69 0.81
CA LEU A 137 -21.90 -5.17 -0.32
C LEU A 137 -21.15 -5.33 -1.64
N TYR A 138 -19.89 -4.89 -1.71
CA TYR A 138 -19.09 -5.00 -2.92
C TYR A 138 -18.75 -6.46 -3.27
N THR A 139 -18.60 -7.33 -2.27
CA THR A 139 -18.45 -8.77 -2.53
C THR A 139 -19.67 -9.32 -3.25
N LEU A 140 -20.88 -8.98 -2.79
CA LEU A 140 -22.13 -9.40 -3.46
C LEU A 140 -22.25 -8.82 -4.87
N ILE A 141 -21.87 -7.55 -5.07
CA ILE A 141 -21.86 -6.91 -6.40
C ILE A 141 -20.88 -7.63 -7.34
N PHE A 142 -19.65 -7.93 -6.90
CA PHE A 142 -18.67 -8.64 -7.72
C PHE A 142 -19.11 -10.08 -8.03
N VAL A 143 -19.67 -10.81 -7.07
CA VAL A 143 -20.20 -12.17 -7.31
C VAL A 143 -21.35 -12.13 -8.31
N ALA A 144 -22.32 -11.22 -8.13
CA ALA A 144 -23.43 -11.05 -9.08
C ALA A 144 -22.94 -10.66 -10.47
N PHE A 145 -21.92 -9.81 -10.55
CA PHE A 145 -21.30 -9.40 -11.80
C PHE A 145 -20.59 -10.56 -12.50
N ILE A 146 -19.83 -11.38 -11.77
CA ILE A 146 -19.20 -12.60 -12.30
C ILE A 146 -20.28 -13.54 -12.85
N VAL A 147 -21.33 -13.83 -12.07
CA VAL A 147 -22.45 -14.66 -12.51
C VAL A 147 -23.10 -14.09 -13.78
N PHE A 148 -23.33 -12.78 -13.82
CA PHE A 148 -23.89 -12.11 -14.99
C PHE A 148 -23.01 -12.28 -16.24
N ILE A 149 -21.69 -12.12 -16.12
CA ILE A 149 -20.76 -12.36 -17.23
C ILE A 149 -20.88 -13.80 -17.72
N LEU A 150 -20.81 -14.77 -16.80
CA LEU A 150 -20.87 -16.20 -17.13
C LEU A 150 -22.18 -16.56 -17.85
N VAL A 151 -23.32 -16.11 -17.30
CA VAL A 151 -24.65 -16.35 -17.89
C VAL A 151 -24.78 -15.65 -19.24
N SER A 152 -24.38 -14.38 -19.34
CA SER A 152 -24.44 -13.63 -20.61
C SER A 152 -23.59 -14.28 -21.69
N GLN A 153 -22.50 -14.96 -21.33
CA GLN A 153 -21.62 -15.61 -22.29
C GLN A 153 -22.16 -16.96 -22.76
N ILE A 154 -22.70 -17.77 -21.86
CA ILE A 154 -23.37 -19.04 -22.21
C ILE A 154 -24.58 -18.76 -23.09
N TYR A 155 -25.46 -17.88 -22.62
CA TYR A 155 -26.75 -17.65 -23.26
C TYR A 155 -26.72 -16.56 -24.32
N GLY A 156 -25.63 -15.80 -24.47
CA GLY A 156 -25.53 -14.71 -25.44
C GLY A 156 -25.98 -15.10 -26.85
N PRO A 157 -25.46 -16.20 -27.44
CA PRO A 157 -25.91 -16.70 -28.73
C PRO A 157 -27.40 -17.10 -28.74
N SER A 158 -27.87 -17.79 -27.69
CA SER A 158 -29.25 -18.28 -27.56
C SER A 158 -30.27 -17.15 -27.33
N ILE A 159 -29.87 -16.10 -26.61
CA ILE A 159 -30.66 -14.87 -26.41
C ILE A 159 -30.83 -14.17 -27.75
N LEU A 160 -29.77 -14.10 -28.56
CA LEU A 160 -29.81 -13.47 -29.87
C LEU A 160 -30.76 -14.19 -30.84
N THR A 161 -30.80 -15.52 -30.81
CA THR A 161 -31.73 -16.32 -31.62
C THR A 161 -33.16 -16.29 -31.07
N PHE A 162 -33.35 -16.36 -29.76
CA PHE A 162 -34.66 -16.27 -29.12
C PHE A 162 -35.34 -14.92 -29.35
N ILE A 163 -34.59 -13.82 -29.21
CA ILE A 163 -35.07 -12.46 -29.51
C ILE A 163 -35.53 -12.42 -30.97
N ASN A 164 -34.71 -12.91 -31.89
CA ASN A 164 -35.02 -12.95 -33.33
C ASN A 164 -36.29 -13.75 -33.68
N ASP A 165 -36.48 -14.93 -33.09
CA ASP A 165 -37.50 -15.87 -33.57
C ASP A 165 -38.88 -15.72 -32.88
N LYS A 166 -38.93 -15.27 -31.62
CA LYS A 166 -40.20 -15.16 -30.84
C LYS A 166 -40.64 -13.74 -30.55
N VAL A 167 -39.70 -12.82 -30.31
CA VAL A 167 -40.00 -11.45 -29.87
C VAL A 167 -40.22 -10.55 -31.08
N LEU A 168 -39.39 -10.69 -32.11
CA LEU A 168 -39.36 -9.76 -33.23
C LEU A 168 -40.35 -10.07 -34.35
N THR A 169 -40.60 -11.34 -34.64
CA THR A 169 -41.70 -11.75 -35.52
C THR A 169 -43.07 -11.32 -34.98
N ARG A 170 -43.23 -11.17 -33.66
CA ARG A 170 -44.48 -10.67 -33.03
C ARG A 170 -44.54 -9.14 -32.86
N LEU A 171 -43.41 -8.46 -32.71
CA LEU A 171 -43.35 -7.00 -32.47
C LEU A 171 -43.11 -6.18 -33.75
N SER A 172 -42.44 -6.75 -34.76
CA SER A 172 -42.13 -6.06 -36.03
C SER A 172 -43.40 -5.67 -36.79
N ASP A 173 -44.44 -6.51 -36.76
CA ASP A 173 -45.69 -6.27 -37.49
C ASP A 173 -46.57 -5.15 -36.91
N ARG A 174 -46.34 -4.67 -35.66
CA ARG A 174 -47.29 -3.77 -34.99
C ARG A 174 -46.75 -2.47 -34.40
N ALA A 175 -45.44 -2.31 -34.13
CA ALA A 175 -45.00 -1.19 -33.29
C ALA A 175 -43.88 -0.28 -33.85
N PHE A 176 -43.00 -0.76 -34.74
CA PHE A 176 -41.76 0.00 -35.03
C PHE A 176 -41.26 -0.02 -36.49
N GLY A 177 -42.10 -0.35 -37.47
CA GLY A 177 -41.86 -0.03 -38.90
C GLY A 177 -40.45 -0.36 -39.43
N GLY A 178 -39.93 -1.56 -39.17
CA GLY A 178 -38.63 -2.01 -39.68
C GLY A 178 -37.38 -1.42 -39.01
N ILE A 179 -37.52 -0.51 -38.01
CA ILE A 179 -36.38 -0.01 -37.20
C ILE A 179 -35.74 -1.16 -36.43
N PHE A 180 -36.57 -2.05 -35.86
CA PHE A 180 -36.11 -3.22 -35.13
C PHE A 180 -35.43 -4.26 -36.05
N ASP A 181 -35.91 -4.47 -37.27
CA ASP A 181 -35.25 -5.34 -38.26
C ASP A 181 -33.87 -4.81 -38.66
N LYS A 182 -33.72 -3.49 -38.73
CA LYS A 182 -32.42 -2.83 -38.97
C LYS A 182 -31.48 -3.00 -37.79
N ILE A 183 -31.99 -2.90 -36.55
CA ILE A 183 -31.24 -3.19 -35.32
C ILE A 183 -30.78 -4.65 -35.32
N LEU A 184 -31.63 -5.63 -35.65
CA LEU A 184 -31.24 -7.06 -35.72
C LEU A 184 -30.24 -7.39 -36.79
N LYS A 185 -30.39 -6.82 -37.99
CA LYS A 185 -29.40 -7.02 -39.05
C LYS A 185 -28.04 -6.46 -38.61
N THR A 186 -28.06 -5.38 -37.84
CA THR A 186 -26.87 -4.84 -37.16
C THR A 186 -26.37 -5.79 -36.08
N LEU A 187 -27.24 -6.39 -35.24
CA LEU A 187 -26.90 -7.40 -34.22
C LEU A 187 -26.38 -8.73 -34.82
N LYS A 188 -26.74 -9.10 -36.04
CA LYS A 188 -26.21 -10.30 -36.72
C LYS A 188 -24.93 -10.03 -37.53
N SER A 189 -24.58 -8.75 -37.72
CA SER A 189 -23.41 -8.38 -38.49
C SER A 189 -22.11 -8.81 -37.79
N PRO A 190 -21.01 -9.03 -38.53
CA PRO A 190 -19.68 -9.26 -37.95
C PRO A 190 -19.25 -8.14 -36.99
N LEU A 191 -19.73 -6.89 -37.21
CA LEU A 191 -19.51 -5.76 -36.31
C LEU A 191 -20.15 -5.97 -34.93
N PHE A 192 -21.27 -6.69 -34.83
CA PHE A 192 -21.86 -6.97 -33.52
C PHE A 192 -21.06 -7.97 -32.68
N ARG A 193 -20.28 -8.86 -33.33
CA ARG A 193 -19.35 -9.73 -32.61
C ARG A 193 -18.30 -8.92 -31.86
N LEU A 194 -17.85 -7.80 -32.43
CA LEU A 194 -17.00 -6.84 -31.70
C LEU A 194 -17.74 -6.26 -30.49
N THR A 195 -19.02 -5.94 -30.62
CA THR A 195 -19.84 -5.44 -29.50
C THR A 195 -19.94 -6.46 -28.37
N VAL A 196 -20.13 -7.76 -28.68
CA VAL A 196 -20.17 -8.84 -27.68
C VAL A 196 -18.83 -8.98 -26.92
N ILE A 197 -17.70 -8.67 -27.56
CA ILE A 197 -16.38 -8.68 -26.91
C ILE A 197 -16.14 -7.39 -26.11
N LEU A 198 -16.53 -6.24 -26.65
CA LEU A 198 -16.28 -4.92 -26.05
C LEU A 198 -17.21 -4.62 -24.88
N VAL A 199 -18.46 -5.08 -24.90
CA VAL A 199 -19.45 -4.79 -23.85
C VAL A 199 -19.00 -5.32 -22.48
N PRO A 200 -18.55 -6.58 -22.31
CA PRO A 200 -18.02 -7.08 -21.04
C PRO A 200 -16.83 -6.25 -20.54
N ILE A 201 -15.94 -5.84 -21.44
CA ILE A 201 -14.79 -4.98 -21.11
C ILE A 201 -15.28 -3.63 -20.57
N LEU A 202 -16.22 -2.98 -21.27
CA LEU A 202 -16.79 -1.70 -20.85
C LEU A 202 -17.54 -1.80 -19.52
N ILE A 203 -18.33 -2.85 -19.31
CA ILE A 203 -19.03 -3.06 -18.04
C ILE A 203 -18.02 -3.32 -16.91
N MET A 204 -16.99 -4.14 -17.14
CA MET A 204 -15.95 -4.41 -16.15
C MET A 204 -15.20 -3.13 -15.76
N SER A 205 -14.86 -2.30 -16.75
CA SER A 205 -14.24 -1.00 -16.51
C SER A 205 -15.14 -0.05 -15.72
N LEU A 206 -16.45 -0.06 -15.99
CA LEU A 206 -17.44 0.72 -15.24
C LEU A 206 -17.59 0.21 -13.80
N VAL A 207 -17.68 -1.10 -13.59
CA VAL A 207 -17.77 -1.72 -12.26
C VAL A 207 -16.53 -1.38 -11.43
N PHE A 208 -15.33 -1.51 -12.00
CA PHE A 208 -14.10 -1.09 -11.32
C PHE A 208 -14.04 0.42 -11.09
N GLY A 209 -14.48 1.24 -12.04
CA GLY A 209 -14.52 2.70 -11.84
C GLY A 209 -15.46 3.11 -10.71
N ILE A 210 -16.66 2.51 -10.62
CA ILE A 210 -17.58 2.68 -9.50
C ILE A 210 -16.93 2.23 -8.19
N PHE A 211 -16.27 1.07 -8.20
CA PHE A 211 -15.57 0.55 -7.03
C PHE A 211 -14.46 1.51 -6.58
N TYR A 212 -13.60 1.98 -7.48
CA TYR A 212 -12.52 2.92 -7.16
C TYR A 212 -13.03 4.26 -6.62
N LYS A 213 -14.22 4.72 -7.04
CA LYS A 213 -14.82 5.95 -6.51
C LYS A 213 -15.47 5.75 -5.15
N PHE A 214 -16.30 4.73 -5.00
CA PHE A 214 -17.25 4.62 -3.88
C PHE A 214 -16.86 3.62 -2.80
N ALA A 215 -15.93 2.70 -3.07
CA ALA A 215 -15.44 1.76 -2.07
C ALA A 215 -14.53 2.40 -1.01
N PRO A 216 -13.63 3.35 -1.36
CA PRO A 216 -12.80 4.04 -0.37
C PRO A 216 -13.65 4.87 0.59
N ASN A 217 -13.13 5.13 1.79
CA ASN A 217 -13.84 5.97 2.76
C ASN A 217 -13.62 7.46 2.48
N ASN A 218 -14.13 7.92 1.35
CA ASN A 218 -13.92 9.27 0.85
C ASN A 218 -15.05 10.22 1.32
N LYS A 219 -14.89 10.83 2.50
CA LYS A 219 -15.90 11.76 3.05
C LYS A 219 -16.05 13.05 2.25
N GLU A 220 -15.01 13.48 1.54
CA GLU A 220 -14.95 14.79 0.86
C GLU A 220 -15.09 14.71 -0.67
N ASP A 221 -15.55 13.57 -1.22
CA ASP A 221 -15.58 13.26 -2.66
C ASP A 221 -14.29 13.66 -3.40
N ARG A 222 -13.13 13.39 -2.77
CA ARG A 222 -11.81 13.71 -3.32
C ARG A 222 -11.63 13.10 -4.72
N ILE A 223 -12.11 11.88 -4.98
CA ILE A 223 -11.88 11.18 -6.26
C ILE A 223 -12.94 11.55 -7.31
N PRO A 224 -12.57 12.28 -8.39
CA PRO A 224 -13.52 12.61 -9.44
C PRO A 224 -13.90 11.35 -10.25
N PHE A 225 -15.17 11.27 -10.67
CA PHE A 225 -15.71 10.09 -11.36
C PHE A 225 -14.97 9.76 -12.66
N LYS A 226 -14.51 10.80 -13.37
CA LYS A 226 -13.79 10.64 -14.64
C LYS A 226 -12.45 9.91 -14.46
N GLU A 227 -11.69 10.22 -13.42
CA GLU A 227 -10.41 9.57 -13.14
C GLU A 227 -10.62 8.14 -12.66
N ALA A 228 -11.65 7.91 -11.83
CA ALA A 228 -12.01 6.56 -11.40
C ALA A 228 -12.34 5.64 -12.59
N VAL A 229 -13.08 6.14 -13.59
CA VAL A 229 -13.36 5.39 -14.83
C VAL A 229 -12.09 5.11 -15.62
N TYR A 230 -11.14 6.05 -15.69
CA TYR A 230 -9.85 5.80 -16.35
C TYR A 230 -9.02 4.72 -15.64
N GLY A 231 -8.99 4.70 -14.31
CA GLY A 231 -8.36 3.61 -13.55
C GLY A 231 -9.08 2.28 -13.75
N GLY A 232 -10.41 2.28 -13.85
CA GLY A 232 -11.21 1.11 -14.21
C GLY A 232 -10.85 0.54 -15.59
N ILE A 233 -10.74 1.40 -16.60
CA ILE A 233 -10.30 1.02 -17.96
C ILE A 233 -8.89 0.45 -17.93
N PHE A 234 -7.96 1.12 -17.25
CA PHE A 234 -6.59 0.65 -17.09
C PHE A 234 -6.52 -0.73 -16.46
N ALA A 235 -7.23 -0.94 -15.34
CA ALA A 235 -7.26 -2.23 -14.65
C ALA A 235 -7.81 -3.33 -15.55
N THR A 236 -8.94 -3.10 -16.23
CA THR A 236 -9.53 -4.07 -17.15
C THR A 236 -8.56 -4.42 -18.28
N VAL A 237 -8.06 -3.43 -19.02
CA VAL A 237 -7.15 -3.67 -20.16
C VAL A 237 -5.90 -4.43 -19.71
N THR A 238 -5.32 -4.02 -18.58
CA THR A 238 -4.11 -4.65 -18.04
C THR A 238 -4.37 -6.09 -17.59
N ILE A 239 -5.54 -6.40 -17.01
CA ILE A 239 -5.93 -7.78 -16.66
C ILE A 239 -6.03 -8.66 -17.91
N TYR A 240 -6.62 -8.15 -19.01
CA TYR A 240 -6.70 -8.91 -20.26
C TYR A 240 -5.31 -9.18 -20.86
N ILE A 241 -4.44 -8.17 -20.88
CA ILE A 241 -3.05 -8.32 -21.34
C ILE A 241 -2.30 -9.33 -20.46
N ALA A 242 -2.40 -9.20 -19.13
CA ALA A 242 -1.77 -10.11 -18.19
C ALA A 242 -2.28 -11.54 -18.37
N THR A 243 -3.58 -11.73 -18.60
CA THR A 243 -4.18 -13.05 -18.85
C THR A 243 -3.66 -13.66 -20.15
N PHE A 244 -3.49 -12.86 -21.21
CA PHE A 244 -2.88 -13.30 -22.46
C PHE A 244 -1.42 -13.74 -22.26
N ILE A 245 -0.61 -12.90 -21.61
CA ILE A 245 0.81 -13.20 -21.31
C ILE A 245 0.92 -14.45 -20.43
N TYR A 246 0.10 -14.55 -19.40
CA TYR A 246 0.06 -15.68 -18.49
C TYR A 246 -0.30 -16.99 -19.22
N SER A 247 -1.30 -16.95 -20.09
CA SER A 247 -1.70 -18.09 -20.92
C SER A 247 -0.59 -18.49 -21.90
N PHE A 248 0.10 -17.53 -22.50
CA PHE A 248 1.26 -17.79 -23.36
C PHE A 248 2.40 -18.45 -22.57
N PHE A 249 2.70 -17.96 -21.37
CA PHE A 249 3.75 -18.54 -20.53
C PHE A 249 3.44 -19.99 -20.16
N LEU A 250 2.23 -20.27 -19.67
CA LEU A 250 1.86 -21.63 -19.29
C LEU A 250 1.82 -22.59 -20.48
N ASN A 251 1.25 -22.19 -21.61
CA ASN A 251 1.15 -23.07 -22.78
C ASN A 251 2.52 -23.48 -23.35
N ASN A 252 3.54 -22.62 -23.22
CA ASN A 252 4.88 -22.89 -23.72
C ASN A 252 5.80 -23.53 -22.67
N PHE A 253 5.75 -23.09 -21.41
CA PHE A 253 6.68 -23.52 -20.36
C PHE A 253 6.10 -24.60 -19.42
N SER A 254 4.77 -24.63 -19.22
CA SER A 254 4.13 -25.60 -18.30
C SER A 254 3.85 -26.96 -18.92
N ARG A 255 3.92 -27.11 -20.26
CA ARG A 255 3.77 -28.44 -20.91
C ARG A 255 4.82 -29.47 -20.45
N GLN A 256 5.91 -29.03 -19.83
CA GLN A 256 6.97 -29.90 -19.30
C GLN A 256 6.81 -30.25 -17.80
N SER A 257 5.86 -29.66 -17.08
CA SER A 257 5.76 -29.78 -15.61
C SER A 257 4.75 -30.84 -15.12
N VAL A 258 4.70 -32.01 -15.78
CA VAL A 258 3.79 -33.12 -15.45
C VAL A 258 4.00 -33.66 -14.02
N VAL A 259 5.11 -33.32 -13.37
CA VAL A 259 5.53 -33.88 -12.07
C VAL A 259 4.64 -33.45 -10.89
N TYR A 260 3.94 -32.30 -10.96
CA TYR A 260 3.24 -31.73 -9.79
C TYR A 260 1.70 -31.79 -9.83
N GLY A 261 1.09 -32.39 -10.87
CA GLY A 261 -0.35 -32.69 -10.93
C GLY A 261 -1.29 -31.55 -10.47
N ALA A 262 -2.28 -31.88 -9.64
CA ALA A 262 -3.27 -30.90 -9.12
C ALA A 262 -2.64 -29.76 -8.30
N LEU A 263 -1.49 -29.98 -7.64
CA LEU A 263 -0.80 -28.96 -6.85
C LEU A 263 -0.26 -27.82 -7.74
N ALA A 264 0.20 -28.15 -8.95
CA ALA A 264 0.61 -27.16 -9.94
C ALA A 264 -0.57 -26.28 -10.39
N GLY A 265 -1.77 -26.86 -10.51
CA GLY A 265 -2.99 -26.12 -10.87
C GLY A 265 -3.37 -25.07 -9.81
N ILE A 266 -3.27 -25.42 -8.52
CA ILE A 266 -3.54 -24.49 -7.41
C ILE A 266 -2.50 -23.37 -7.39
N LEU A 267 -1.21 -23.69 -7.54
CA LEU A 267 -0.15 -22.69 -7.57
C LEU A 267 -0.28 -21.75 -8.77
N ALA A 268 -0.61 -22.29 -9.94
CA ALA A 268 -0.92 -21.52 -11.14
C ALA A 268 -2.09 -20.55 -10.89
N LEU A 269 -3.21 -21.05 -10.35
CA LEU A 269 -4.36 -20.20 -10.01
C LEU A 269 -3.98 -19.10 -9.01
N PHE A 270 -3.17 -19.41 -8.00
CA PHE A 270 -2.67 -18.43 -7.04
C PHE A 270 -1.83 -17.33 -7.70
N ILE A 271 -0.90 -17.70 -8.59
CA ILE A 271 -0.07 -16.72 -9.32
C ILE A 271 -0.95 -15.82 -10.19
N TRP A 272 -1.93 -16.39 -10.89
CA TRP A 272 -2.87 -15.61 -11.70
C TRP A 272 -3.72 -14.66 -10.85
N LEU A 273 -4.28 -15.12 -9.73
CA LEU A 273 -5.02 -14.29 -8.78
C LEU A 273 -4.14 -13.19 -8.19
N ASN A 274 -2.85 -13.47 -7.94
CA ASN A 274 -1.88 -12.48 -7.47
C ASN A 274 -1.63 -11.40 -8.51
N LEU A 275 -1.46 -11.76 -9.79
CA LEU A 275 -1.33 -10.78 -10.89
C LEU A 275 -2.57 -9.88 -10.97
N VAL A 276 -3.77 -10.46 -10.94
CA VAL A 276 -5.03 -9.70 -10.95
C VAL A 276 -5.10 -8.76 -9.74
N SER A 277 -4.77 -9.26 -8.55
CA SER A 277 -4.76 -8.47 -7.31
C SER A 277 -3.82 -7.28 -7.38
N THR A 278 -2.60 -7.48 -7.90
CA THR A 278 -1.62 -6.41 -8.12
C THR A 278 -2.13 -5.36 -9.10
N ILE A 279 -2.76 -5.78 -10.20
CA ILE A 279 -3.30 -4.84 -11.20
C ILE A 279 -4.44 -4.01 -10.61
N LEU A 280 -5.31 -4.61 -9.80
CA LEU A 280 -6.40 -3.88 -9.14
C LEU A 280 -5.88 -2.82 -8.17
N ILE A 281 -4.81 -3.11 -7.42
CA ILE A 281 -4.19 -2.11 -6.54
C ILE A 281 -3.49 -1.03 -7.37
N LEU A 282 -2.74 -1.42 -8.41
CA LEU A 282 -2.08 -0.49 -9.33
C LEU A 282 -3.06 0.45 -10.04
N GLY A 283 -4.29 0.00 -10.32
CA GLY A 283 -5.32 0.86 -10.89
C GLY A 283 -5.69 2.03 -9.98
N ALA A 284 -5.74 1.82 -8.66
CA ALA A 284 -5.96 2.89 -7.69
C ALA A 284 -4.74 3.81 -7.54
N GLU A 285 -3.53 3.24 -7.49
CA GLU A 285 -2.29 4.03 -7.44
C GLU A 285 -2.13 4.92 -8.68
N LEU A 286 -2.54 4.43 -9.86
CA LEU A 286 -2.50 5.20 -11.09
C LEU A 286 -3.46 6.40 -11.02
N ILE A 287 -4.66 6.22 -10.47
CA ILE A 287 -5.64 7.31 -10.29
C ILE A 287 -5.00 8.41 -9.46
N ASP A 288 -4.42 8.06 -8.30
CA ASP A 288 -3.82 9.02 -7.39
C ASP A 288 -2.57 9.69 -8.00
N ALA A 289 -1.70 8.90 -8.64
CA ALA A 289 -0.47 9.38 -9.28
C ALA A 289 -0.73 10.31 -10.49
N VAL A 290 -1.90 10.20 -11.13
CA VAL A 290 -2.33 11.10 -12.22
C VAL A 290 -3.01 12.35 -11.67
N ARG A 291 -3.71 12.24 -10.55
CA ARG A 291 -4.44 13.34 -9.90
C ARG A 291 -3.52 14.30 -9.17
N GLU A 292 -2.47 13.80 -8.54
CA GLU A 292 -1.35 14.65 -8.15
C GLU A 292 -0.73 15.22 -9.43
N ASN A 293 -1.07 16.46 -9.78
CA ASN A 293 -0.08 17.35 -10.37
C ASN A 293 1.03 17.49 -9.31
N TYR A 294 1.91 16.49 -9.22
CA TYR A 294 3.22 16.72 -8.68
C TYR A 294 3.78 17.88 -9.53
N GLU A 295 3.94 19.06 -8.95
CA GLU A 295 5.04 19.94 -9.32
C GLU A 295 6.25 19.29 -8.64
N ILE A 296 7.00 18.40 -9.30
CA ILE A 296 8.44 18.68 -9.45
C ILE A 296 8.65 20.17 -9.71
N ASP A 297 8.62 20.93 -8.64
CA ASP A 297 9.37 22.16 -8.53
C ASP A 297 10.62 21.83 -7.74
N SER A 298 11.55 21.18 -8.41
CA SER A 298 12.97 21.32 -8.12
C SER A 298 13.74 20.62 -9.23
N GLN A 299 14.71 21.33 -9.78
CA GLN A 299 15.77 20.74 -10.59
C GLN A 299 16.50 19.59 -9.84
N GLU A 300 16.28 19.44 -8.53
CA GLU A 300 16.90 18.46 -7.63
C GLU A 300 16.48 17.01 -7.88
N GLU A 301 15.23 16.71 -8.26
CA GLU A 301 14.82 15.32 -8.58
C GLU A 301 15.30 14.86 -9.97
N ILE A 302 15.45 15.78 -10.93
CA ILE A 302 16.11 15.49 -12.22
C ILE A 302 17.60 15.21 -11.96
N ILE A 303 18.24 15.97 -11.06
CA ILE A 303 19.61 15.73 -10.59
C ILE A 303 19.72 14.40 -9.84
N GLU A 304 18.69 13.96 -9.11
CA GLU A 304 18.69 12.68 -8.39
C GLU A 304 18.46 11.47 -9.31
N PHE A 305 17.66 11.62 -10.37
CA PHE A 305 17.54 10.65 -11.48
C PHE A 305 18.82 10.56 -12.32
N GLU A 306 19.53 11.69 -12.52
CA GLU A 306 20.85 11.71 -13.12
C GLU A 306 21.93 11.07 -12.22
N LYS A 307 21.80 11.19 -10.90
CA LYS A 307 22.70 10.55 -9.91
C LYS A 307 22.48 9.04 -9.78
N SER A 308 21.25 8.55 -9.95
CA SER A 308 20.93 7.11 -9.84
C SER A 308 21.32 6.30 -11.09
N ASN A 309 21.49 6.95 -12.25
CA ASN A 309 22.06 6.37 -13.47
C ASN A 309 23.55 6.73 -13.66
N LYS A 310 24.30 6.72 -12.56
CA LYS A 310 25.74 7.05 -12.50
C LYS A 310 26.62 6.27 -13.50
N SER A 311 26.24 5.06 -13.90
CA SER A 311 26.99 4.24 -14.87
C SER A 311 26.98 4.81 -16.31
N PHE A 312 25.93 5.53 -16.72
CA PHE A 312 25.88 6.11 -18.07
C PHE A 312 26.56 7.47 -18.12
N LYS A 313 26.47 8.24 -17.03
CA LYS A 313 27.13 9.55 -16.89
C LYS A 313 28.65 9.40 -16.77
N GLU A 314 29.16 8.41 -16.04
CA GLU A 314 30.61 8.13 -15.93
C GLU A 314 31.25 7.75 -17.29
N THR A 315 30.48 7.17 -18.21
CA THR A 315 30.94 6.87 -19.59
C THR A 315 31.01 8.13 -20.47
N VAL A 316 30.22 9.16 -20.16
CA VAL A 316 30.12 10.40 -20.95
C VAL A 316 30.97 11.54 -20.35
N GLU A 317 31.07 11.61 -19.02
CA GLU A 317 31.86 12.60 -18.26
C GLU A 317 33.36 12.32 -18.29
N SER A 318 33.79 11.10 -18.67
CA SER A 318 35.18 10.84 -19.05
C SER A 318 35.58 11.49 -20.40
N THR A 319 34.61 12.01 -21.17
CA THR A 319 34.85 12.61 -22.48
C THR A 319 34.76 14.15 -22.48
N ILE A 320 34.14 14.79 -21.49
CA ILE A 320 33.91 16.25 -21.53
C ILE A 320 34.08 16.83 -20.12
N GLY A 321 35.23 17.47 -19.89
CA GLY A 321 35.60 18.06 -18.61
C GLY A 321 34.93 19.40 -18.30
N GLY A 322 35.07 19.80 -17.03
CA GLY A 322 35.27 21.19 -16.64
C GLY A 322 34.06 21.97 -16.08
N GLN A 323 34.21 22.30 -14.78
CA GLN A 323 33.79 23.53 -14.08
C GLN A 323 32.62 23.48 -13.08
N GLU A 324 32.98 23.91 -11.86
CA GLU A 324 32.16 24.16 -10.68
C GLU A 324 31.25 25.39 -10.81
N MET A 325 30.17 25.44 -10.02
CA MET A 325 29.58 26.69 -9.55
C MET A 325 29.04 26.59 -8.12
N LYS A 326 29.66 27.36 -7.22
CA LYS A 326 29.10 27.79 -5.92
C LYS A 326 28.02 28.85 -6.15
N LYS A 327 26.97 28.85 -5.31
CA LYS A 327 26.28 30.08 -4.89
C LYS A 327 25.74 29.96 -3.47
N SER A 328 26.24 30.85 -2.62
CA SER A 328 25.74 31.26 -1.32
C SER A 328 24.57 32.24 -1.49
N ILE A 329 23.52 32.11 -0.68
CA ILE A 329 22.52 33.17 -0.48
C ILE A 329 22.33 33.35 1.03
N ASP A 330 22.68 34.54 1.51
CA ASP A 330 22.39 35.10 2.83
C ASP A 330 20.89 35.01 3.14
N SER A 331 20.53 34.55 4.34
CA SER A 331 19.14 34.34 4.75
C SER A 331 18.72 35.30 5.88
N PRO A 332 17.49 35.86 5.85
CA PRO A 332 16.97 36.68 6.94
C PRO A 332 16.72 35.81 8.18
N LYS A 333 16.90 36.37 9.39
CA LYS A 333 16.71 35.69 10.70
C LYS A 333 15.46 34.81 10.72
N ARG A 334 15.65 33.50 10.57
CA ARG A 334 14.59 32.48 10.59
C ARG A 334 14.07 32.27 12.03
N ASN A 335 12.75 32.14 12.20
CA ASN A 335 12.11 31.91 13.50
C ASN A 335 12.07 30.40 13.85
N LYS A 336 12.04 30.01 15.13
CA LYS A 336 11.90 28.61 15.57
C LYS A 336 10.77 27.85 14.87
N LYS A 337 9.63 28.50 14.62
CA LYS A 337 8.51 27.88 13.91
C LYS A 337 8.88 27.46 12.47
N SER A 338 9.66 28.28 11.76
CA SER A 338 10.11 27.94 10.40
C SER A 338 11.12 26.79 10.41
N PHE A 339 12.04 26.76 11.38
CA PHE A 339 12.96 25.63 11.55
C PHE A 339 12.23 24.31 11.86
N ARG A 340 11.23 24.33 12.75
CA ARG A 340 10.42 23.13 13.03
C ARG A 340 9.72 22.62 11.78
N LYS A 341 9.15 23.52 10.97
CA LYS A 341 8.52 23.17 9.71
C LYS A 341 9.53 22.59 8.71
N GLU A 342 10.68 23.24 8.56
CA GLU A 342 11.75 22.79 7.67
C GLU A 342 12.26 21.40 8.04
N PHE A 343 12.60 21.16 9.31
CA PHE A 343 13.13 19.87 9.75
C PHE A 343 12.10 18.75 9.70
N ARG A 344 10.82 19.02 10.02
CA ARG A 344 9.75 18.05 9.81
C ARG A 344 9.59 17.71 8.34
N ASN A 345 9.70 18.70 7.45
CA ASN A 345 9.63 18.47 6.00
C ASN A 345 10.82 17.62 5.52
N LYS A 346 12.04 17.93 5.97
CA LYS A 346 13.24 17.13 5.69
C LYS A 346 13.12 15.68 6.18
N ARG A 347 12.49 15.45 7.33
CA ARG A 347 12.22 14.12 7.90
C ARG A 347 11.20 13.34 7.08
N TYR A 348 10.08 13.99 6.74
CA TYR A 348 9.01 13.36 5.98
C TYR A 348 9.48 12.87 4.60
N HIS A 349 10.43 13.56 3.98
CA HIS A 349 10.98 13.23 2.66
C HIS A 349 12.30 12.43 2.72
N MET A 350 12.69 11.94 3.90
CA MET A 350 13.94 11.21 4.06
C MET A 350 13.82 9.79 3.51
N ASP A 351 14.77 9.39 2.66
CA ASP A 351 14.86 8.00 2.19
C ASP A 351 15.02 7.03 3.39
N PRO A 352 14.12 6.04 3.55
CA PRO A 352 14.17 5.13 4.69
C PRO A 352 15.46 4.31 4.77
N ASN A 353 16.11 3.99 3.64
CA ASN A 353 17.36 3.22 3.67
C ASN A 353 18.52 4.09 4.18
N LYS A 354 18.63 5.33 3.71
CA LYS A 354 19.59 6.31 4.25
C LYS A 354 19.35 6.57 5.73
N LYS A 355 18.09 6.70 6.16
CA LYS A 355 17.73 6.81 7.57
C LYS A 355 18.23 5.61 8.37
N ASN A 356 17.90 4.39 7.95
CA ASN A 356 18.28 3.17 8.66
C ASN A 356 19.81 3.00 8.73
N MET A 357 20.54 3.33 7.66
CA MET A 357 22.01 3.32 7.66
C MET A 357 22.61 4.35 8.63
N ALA A 358 22.05 5.56 8.65
CA ALA A 358 22.49 6.61 9.56
C ALA A 358 22.18 6.26 11.02
N ASP A 359 20.96 5.77 11.29
CA ASP A 359 20.53 5.34 12.62
C ASP A 359 21.38 4.17 13.14
N TYR A 360 21.69 3.18 12.30
CA TYR A 360 22.59 2.08 12.65
C TYR A 360 24.02 2.56 12.94
N SER A 361 24.50 3.56 12.19
CA SER A 361 25.82 4.15 12.41
C SER A 361 25.86 4.95 13.72
N ILE A 362 24.81 5.70 14.03
CA ILE A 362 24.64 6.41 15.30
C ILE A 362 24.57 5.41 16.47
N PHE A 363 23.76 4.36 16.35
CA PHE A 363 23.65 3.27 17.31
C PHE A 363 25.02 2.66 17.64
N THR A 364 25.75 2.24 16.59
CA THR A 364 27.07 1.61 16.73
C THR A 364 28.06 2.56 17.40
N LYS A 365 28.04 3.84 17.01
CA LYS A 365 28.93 4.85 17.57
C LYS A 365 28.62 5.17 19.02
N PHE A 366 27.34 5.29 19.38
CA PHE A 366 26.90 5.50 20.75
C PHE A 366 27.34 4.34 21.65
N LEU A 367 27.07 3.08 21.27
CA LEU A 367 27.46 1.91 22.06
C LEU A 367 28.98 1.79 22.27
N ASN A 368 29.78 2.23 21.29
CA ASN A 368 31.24 2.17 21.39
C ASN A 368 31.86 3.35 22.15
N SER A 369 31.08 4.40 22.43
CA SER A 369 31.54 5.61 23.11
C SER A 369 31.87 5.36 24.59
N TYR A 370 32.75 6.20 25.15
CA TYR A 370 33.02 6.18 26.60
C TYR A 370 31.79 6.59 27.41
N LEU A 371 30.90 7.42 26.85
CA LEU A 371 29.65 7.87 27.47
C LEU A 371 28.76 6.67 27.81
N PHE A 372 28.54 5.78 26.83
CA PHE A 372 27.74 4.58 27.03
C PHE A 372 28.43 3.54 27.93
N LYS A 373 29.74 3.34 27.75
CA LYS A 373 30.50 2.34 28.53
C LYS A 373 30.54 2.68 30.02
N LYS A 374 30.64 3.95 30.38
CA LYS A 374 30.72 4.42 31.78
C LYS A 374 29.36 4.56 32.46
N ALA A 375 28.28 4.77 31.71
CA ALA A 375 26.95 4.99 32.28
C ALA A 375 26.33 3.69 32.79
N ASP A 376 25.87 3.68 34.04
CA ASP A 376 25.09 2.59 34.61
C ASP A 376 23.60 2.84 34.46
N SER A 377 23.18 4.11 34.40
CA SER A 377 21.80 4.54 34.22
C SER A 377 21.61 5.44 32.98
N ILE A 378 20.59 5.12 32.19
CA ILE A 378 20.30 5.74 30.89
C ILE A 378 18.84 6.13 30.86
N PHE A 379 18.56 7.42 30.77
CA PHE A 379 17.25 7.92 30.40
C PHE A 379 17.18 8.14 28.88
N ILE A 380 16.16 7.61 28.21
CA ILE A 380 16.07 7.62 26.76
C ILE A 380 14.62 7.78 26.30
N TYR A 381 14.41 8.63 25.30
CA TYR A 381 13.10 8.72 24.65
C TYR A 381 12.82 7.44 23.85
N VAL A 382 11.58 7.00 23.82
CA VAL A 382 11.16 5.91 22.93
C VAL A 382 10.78 6.53 21.59
N SER A 383 11.59 6.26 20.56
CA SER A 383 11.43 6.88 19.25
C SER A 383 10.06 6.57 18.63
N VAL A 384 9.34 7.60 18.18
CA VAL A 384 8.00 7.49 17.59
C VAL A 384 7.91 8.16 16.23
N ALA A 385 8.04 7.38 15.16
CA ALA A 385 8.20 7.88 13.77
C ALA A 385 9.32 8.94 13.63
N ASP A 386 9.79 9.22 12.41
CA ASP A 386 10.64 10.38 12.02
C ASP A 386 11.88 10.79 12.87
N GLU A 387 12.22 10.09 13.94
CA GLU A 387 13.35 10.29 14.86
C GLU A 387 14.42 9.23 14.60
N VAL A 388 15.64 9.47 15.14
CA VAL A 388 16.65 8.42 15.21
C VAL A 388 16.08 7.29 16.06
N ASP A 389 16.10 6.07 15.53
CA ASP A 389 15.55 4.89 16.21
C ASP A 389 16.35 4.59 17.49
N THR A 390 15.65 4.60 18.63
CA THR A 390 16.22 4.31 19.95
C THR A 390 15.83 2.93 20.49
N LEU A 391 14.96 2.19 19.82
CA LEU A 391 14.48 0.89 20.32
C LEU A 391 15.63 -0.12 20.43
N GLU A 392 16.53 -0.16 19.45
CA GLU A 392 17.71 -1.04 19.49
C GLU A 392 18.69 -0.63 20.60
N ILE A 393 18.81 0.68 20.88
CA ILE A 393 19.61 1.18 22.02
C ILE A 393 19.01 0.71 23.34
N ILE A 394 17.68 0.81 23.49
CA ILE A 394 16.95 0.36 24.68
C ILE A 394 17.18 -1.13 24.92
N LYS A 395 16.93 -1.96 23.90
CA LYS A 395 17.12 -3.42 23.97
C LYS A 395 18.55 -3.76 24.39
N LYS A 396 19.54 -3.16 23.70
CA LYS A 396 20.94 -3.48 23.99
C LYS A 396 21.38 -3.02 25.38
N SER A 397 20.84 -1.91 25.87
CA SER A 397 21.11 -1.41 27.21
C SER A 397 20.56 -2.35 28.28
N LEU A 398 19.33 -2.86 28.10
CA LEU A 398 18.72 -3.84 29.00
C LEU A 398 19.49 -5.17 29.00
N GLU A 399 19.89 -5.67 27.81
CA GLU A 399 20.71 -6.88 27.68
C GLU A 399 22.04 -6.79 28.43
N LEU A 400 22.65 -5.60 28.42
CA LEU A 400 23.92 -5.33 29.12
C LEU A 400 23.73 -5.02 30.62
N GLY A 401 22.52 -5.21 31.15
CA GLY A 401 22.21 -5.02 32.57
C GLY A 401 22.16 -3.55 33.01
N LYS A 402 22.10 -2.60 32.07
CA LYS A 402 22.07 -1.17 32.40
C LYS A 402 20.70 -0.76 32.93
N LYS A 403 20.71 0.29 33.73
CA LYS A 403 19.50 0.91 34.23
C LYS A 403 18.85 1.83 33.18
N VAL A 404 17.96 1.30 32.32
CA VAL A 404 17.13 2.09 31.38
C VAL A 404 15.87 2.73 32.00
N TYR A 405 15.62 3.99 31.66
CA TYR A 405 14.44 4.79 32.02
C TYR A 405 13.82 5.44 30.78
N VAL A 406 12.50 5.56 30.75
CA VAL A 406 11.70 6.15 29.65
C VAL A 406 10.85 7.33 30.16
N PRO A 407 10.37 8.23 29.30
CA PRO A 407 9.69 9.44 29.75
C PRO A 407 8.26 9.16 30.20
N TYR A 408 7.93 9.55 31.44
CA TYR A 408 6.56 9.58 31.95
C TYR A 408 6.13 11.02 32.25
N ILE A 409 5.02 11.48 31.65
CA ILE A 409 4.47 12.81 31.89
C ILE A 409 3.67 12.79 33.18
N THR A 410 4.15 13.52 34.19
CA THR A 410 3.49 13.59 35.52
C THR A 410 2.45 14.70 35.60
N ASN A 411 2.68 15.82 34.91
CA ASN A 411 1.74 16.94 34.89
C ASN A 411 1.81 17.68 33.54
N ARG A 412 0.67 17.77 32.84
CA ARG A 412 0.56 18.45 31.54
C ARG A 412 0.63 19.96 31.64
N GLU A 413 -0.09 20.57 32.58
CA GLU A 413 -0.18 22.03 32.73
C GLU A 413 1.17 22.64 33.08
N ASN A 414 1.95 21.92 33.89
CA ASN A 414 3.28 22.33 34.32
C ASN A 414 4.40 21.74 33.45
N PHE A 415 4.06 21.06 32.34
CA PHE A 415 5.01 20.43 31.43
C PHE A 415 6.09 19.58 32.15
N GLU A 416 5.67 18.84 33.18
CA GLU A 416 6.56 18.03 34.01
C GLU A 416 6.60 16.59 33.53
N MET A 417 7.81 16.03 33.54
CA MET A 417 8.08 14.64 33.20
C MET A 417 9.10 14.05 34.18
N ARG A 418 9.07 12.73 34.35
CA ARG A 418 10.04 11.97 35.14
C ARG A 418 10.57 10.76 34.37
N PRO A 419 11.84 10.38 34.53
CA PRO A 419 12.38 9.12 34.03
C PRO A 419 11.86 7.94 34.85
N VAL A 420 11.06 7.08 34.24
CA VAL A 420 10.50 5.87 34.89
C VAL A 420 11.20 4.61 34.41
N ARG A 421 11.43 3.69 35.33
CA ARG A 421 12.16 2.45 35.11
C ARG A 421 11.44 1.52 34.14
N ILE A 422 12.21 0.88 33.27
CA ILE A 422 11.76 -0.30 32.52
C ILE A 422 12.69 -1.49 32.76
N TYR A 423 12.12 -2.69 32.71
CA TYR A 423 12.85 -3.96 32.82
C TYR A 423 12.80 -4.76 31.53
N ASN A 424 11.73 -4.62 30.76
CA ASN A 424 11.54 -5.22 29.45
C ASN A 424 10.89 -4.18 28.53
N ILE A 425 11.21 -4.25 27.23
CA ILE A 425 10.60 -3.44 26.20
C ILE A 425 9.10 -3.76 26.02
N ASP A 426 8.68 -4.99 26.33
CA ASP A 426 7.28 -5.39 26.30
C ASP A 426 6.41 -4.69 27.37
N ASN A 427 7.05 -4.05 28.35
CA ASN A 427 6.36 -3.27 29.40
C ASN A 427 6.03 -1.84 28.94
N LEU A 428 6.30 -1.48 27.68
CA LEU A 428 5.96 -0.18 27.14
C LEU A 428 4.48 -0.11 26.80
N GLU A 429 3.81 0.86 27.38
CA GLU A 429 2.40 1.18 27.12
C GLU A 429 2.30 2.58 26.49
N LEU A 430 1.26 2.80 25.69
CA LEU A 430 1.03 4.12 25.09
C LEU A 430 0.58 5.11 26.16
N GLY A 431 1.45 6.08 26.45
CA GLY A 431 1.16 7.16 27.36
C GLY A 431 0.57 8.38 26.65
N GLU A 432 0.65 9.51 27.35
CA GLU A 432 0.17 10.80 26.88
C GLU A 432 0.89 11.23 25.59
N TYR A 433 0.15 11.83 24.64
CA TYR A 433 0.63 12.16 23.29
C TYR A 433 1.09 10.95 22.46
N ASN A 434 0.63 9.74 22.79
CA ASN A 434 1.06 8.48 22.17
C ASN A 434 2.57 8.22 22.31
N ILE A 435 3.21 8.80 23.34
CA ILE A 435 4.61 8.53 23.66
C ILE A 435 4.66 7.24 24.48
N PRO A 436 5.35 6.18 24.02
CA PRO A 436 5.49 4.97 24.81
C PRO A 436 6.19 5.25 26.15
N THR A 437 5.58 4.78 27.22
CA THR A 437 6.02 4.98 28.61
C THR A 437 5.89 3.68 29.40
N SER A 438 6.31 3.70 30.66
CA SER A 438 6.02 2.69 31.67
C SER A 438 5.24 3.33 32.82
N TYR A 439 4.45 2.53 33.54
CA TYR A 439 3.77 2.94 34.77
C TYR A 439 4.46 2.40 36.02
N SER A 440 5.75 2.05 35.91
CA SER A 440 6.57 1.67 37.06
C SER A 440 6.63 2.79 38.09
N MET A 441 6.60 2.42 39.38
CA MET A 441 6.78 3.36 40.49
C MET A 441 8.26 3.70 40.74
N GLU A 442 9.20 2.99 40.11
CA GLU A 442 10.62 3.31 40.20
C GLU A 442 10.99 4.42 39.22
N PHE A 443 11.56 5.51 39.73
CA PHE A 443 12.04 6.64 38.94
C PHE A 443 13.46 7.04 39.39
N GLU A 444 14.17 7.74 38.50
CA GLU A 444 15.49 8.31 38.77
C GLU A 444 15.54 9.74 38.23
N ASP A 445 15.73 10.72 39.10
CA ASP A 445 15.74 12.14 38.71
C ASP A 445 17.09 12.55 38.09
N ASN A 446 18.18 11.81 38.40
CA ASN A 446 19.52 12.11 37.90
C ASN A 446 20.22 10.88 37.27
N PRO A 447 19.72 10.37 36.13
CA PRO A 447 20.41 9.32 35.38
C PRO A 447 21.82 9.78 34.94
N ASP A 448 22.77 8.86 34.81
CA ASP A 448 24.14 9.21 34.41
C ASP A 448 24.16 9.90 33.04
N ILE A 449 23.39 9.36 32.09
CA ILE A 449 23.20 9.94 30.76
C ILE A 449 21.72 10.03 30.41
N SER A 450 21.36 11.08 29.68
CA SER A 450 20.02 11.31 29.15
C SER A 450 20.08 11.56 27.65
N ILE A 451 19.44 10.69 26.88
CA ILE A 451 19.30 10.82 25.42
C ILE A 451 18.04 11.63 25.14
N ILE A 452 18.24 12.81 24.55
CA ILE A 452 17.22 13.84 24.36
C ILE A 452 16.82 13.92 22.88
N PRO A 453 15.50 13.87 22.55
CA PRO A 453 15.05 13.99 21.19
C PRO A 453 15.14 15.43 20.69
N GLY A 454 15.19 15.58 19.37
CA GLY A 454 15.13 16.87 18.70
C GLY A 454 14.96 16.72 17.18
N LEU A 455 14.60 17.82 16.52
CA LEU A 455 14.39 17.90 15.07
C LEU A 455 15.66 18.29 14.31
N GLY A 456 16.51 19.12 14.92
CA GLY A 456 17.78 19.56 14.37
C GLY A 456 18.67 20.23 15.42
N PHE A 457 19.91 20.51 15.04
CA PHE A 457 20.95 21.00 15.95
C PHE A 457 21.93 21.97 15.26
N ASP A 458 22.73 22.68 16.05
CA ASP A 458 23.85 23.48 15.55
C ASP A 458 25.21 23.03 16.11
N LYS A 459 26.31 23.61 15.62
CA LYS A 459 27.67 23.33 16.11
C LYS A 459 27.89 23.71 17.58
N ASN A 460 27.04 24.60 18.10
CA ASN A 460 27.10 25.04 19.49
C ASN A 460 26.31 24.11 20.41
N LYS A 461 25.84 22.95 19.93
CA LYS A 461 25.05 21.96 20.68
C LYS A 461 23.68 22.47 21.15
N ASN A 462 23.18 23.53 20.52
CA ASN A 462 21.79 23.90 20.67
C ASN A 462 20.94 22.93 19.84
N ARG A 463 19.71 22.68 20.27
CA ARG A 463 18.76 21.82 19.58
C ARG A 463 17.42 22.51 19.40
N ILE A 464 16.67 22.09 18.40
CA ILE A 464 15.27 22.46 18.26
C ILE A 464 14.37 21.25 18.50
N GLY A 465 13.58 21.29 19.57
CA GLY A 465 12.60 20.25 19.89
C GLY A 465 11.25 20.44 19.17
N TYR A 466 10.32 19.53 19.47
CA TYR A 466 8.97 19.52 18.89
C TYR A 466 8.04 20.65 19.40
N GLY A 467 8.44 21.35 20.46
CA GLY A 467 7.77 22.56 20.96
C GLY A 467 7.08 22.43 22.32
N GLY A 468 7.11 21.26 22.95
CA GLY A 468 6.47 21.04 24.26
C GLY A 468 7.29 21.46 25.49
N GLY A 469 8.59 21.72 25.37
CA GLY A 469 9.43 22.22 26.47
C GLY A 469 9.67 21.26 27.66
N TYR A 470 9.12 20.05 27.64
CA TYR A 470 9.27 19.05 28.71
C TYR A 470 10.74 18.72 29.00
N TYR A 471 11.53 18.44 27.96
CA TYR A 471 12.94 18.08 28.10
C TYR A 471 13.79 19.24 28.63
N ASP A 472 13.51 20.49 28.24
CA ASP A 472 14.25 21.65 28.75
C ASP A 472 13.98 21.86 30.25
N ARG A 473 12.72 21.67 30.69
CA ARG A 473 12.36 21.72 32.12
C ARG A 473 12.97 20.57 32.93
N PHE A 474 13.05 19.37 32.35
CA PHE A 474 13.73 18.23 32.97
C PHE A 474 15.24 18.50 33.11
N LEU A 475 15.91 18.94 32.05
CA LEU A 475 17.35 19.22 32.06
C LEU A 475 17.71 20.34 33.05
N ASN A 476 16.87 21.36 33.20
CA ASN A 476 17.08 22.42 34.19
C ASN A 476 17.03 21.92 35.66
N LYS A 477 16.42 20.76 35.92
CA LYS A 477 16.30 20.17 37.27
C LYS A 477 17.24 18.98 37.49
N SER A 478 17.75 18.36 36.43
CA SER A 478 18.55 17.13 36.47
C SER A 478 20.05 17.41 36.31
N LYS A 479 20.90 16.62 36.96
CA LYS A 479 22.37 16.67 36.83
C LYS A 479 22.93 15.63 35.85
N THR A 480 22.09 15.16 34.93
CA THR A 480 22.42 14.16 33.92
C THR A 480 23.34 14.70 32.82
N THR A 481 24.18 13.85 32.23
CA THR A 481 24.89 14.21 30.99
C THR A 481 23.93 14.10 29.79
N SER A 482 23.65 15.23 29.16
CA SER A 482 22.67 15.34 28.07
C SER A 482 23.28 15.05 26.70
N ILE A 483 22.69 14.10 25.97
CA ILE A 483 23.17 13.61 24.68
C ILE A 483 22.05 13.74 23.64
N GLY A 484 22.35 14.36 22.51
CA GLY A 484 21.45 14.40 21.35
C GLY A 484 21.87 13.42 20.27
N LEU A 485 20.93 12.62 19.78
CA LEU A 485 21.14 11.76 18.61
C LEU A 485 20.52 12.42 17.39
N PHE A 486 21.35 12.74 16.40
CA PHE A 486 20.91 13.42 15.19
C PHE A 486 21.66 12.91 13.97
N GLN A 487 21.01 12.89 12.80
CA GLN A 487 21.74 12.70 11.56
C GLN A 487 22.37 14.02 11.11
N SER A 488 23.57 13.98 10.53
CA SER A 488 24.33 15.20 10.20
C SER A 488 23.62 16.13 9.22
N ASN A 489 22.69 15.62 8.42
CA ASN A 489 21.86 16.41 7.51
C ASN A 489 20.87 17.36 8.22
N TYR A 490 20.66 17.19 9.54
CA TYR A 490 19.83 18.07 10.38
C TYR A 490 20.64 19.15 11.10
N GLN A 491 21.92 19.30 10.76
CA GLN A 491 22.76 20.37 11.24
C GLN A 491 22.44 21.68 10.50
N VAL A 492 22.32 22.78 11.25
CA VAL A 492 22.23 24.15 10.72
C VAL A 492 23.33 25.01 11.31
N GLU A 493 23.57 26.19 10.73
CA GLU A 493 24.61 27.09 11.21
C GLU A 493 24.33 27.60 12.63
N GLN A 494 23.08 28.01 12.88
CA GLN A 494 22.66 28.53 14.17
C GLN A 494 21.18 28.25 14.42
N ILE A 495 20.87 27.70 15.59
CA ILE A 495 19.50 27.59 16.06
C ILE A 495 19.14 28.85 16.87
N PRO A 496 17.96 29.46 16.67
CA PRO A 496 17.48 30.51 17.56
C PRO A 496 17.25 29.93 18.96
N VAL A 497 17.87 30.52 19.98
CA VAL A 497 17.82 30.07 21.37
C VAL A 497 17.04 31.07 22.21
N ASP A 498 16.15 30.60 23.08
CA ASP A 498 15.46 31.39 24.11
C ASP A 498 16.11 31.11 25.49
N GLU A 499 15.87 31.96 26.48
CA GLU A 499 16.49 31.86 27.83
C GLU A 499 16.21 30.52 28.55
N TYR A 500 15.14 29.83 28.18
CA TYR A 500 14.73 28.56 28.80
C TYR A 500 15.23 27.31 28.05
N ASP A 501 15.86 27.47 26.89
CA ASP A 501 16.38 26.32 26.14
C ASP A 501 17.68 25.82 26.76
N HIS A 502 17.78 24.50 26.96
CA HIS A 502 18.99 23.89 27.48
C HIS A 502 19.91 23.44 26.34
N LYS A 503 21.18 23.86 26.40
CA LYS A 503 22.24 23.37 25.49
C LYS A 503 22.65 21.95 25.87
N LEU A 504 22.90 21.10 24.88
CA LEU A 504 23.31 19.71 25.13
C LEU A 504 24.81 19.62 25.44
N ASP A 505 25.19 18.61 26.23
CA ASP A 505 26.59 18.31 26.54
C ASP A 505 27.29 17.62 25.38
N TYR A 506 26.60 16.72 24.68
CA TYR A 506 27.13 16.02 23.51
C TYR A 506 26.10 15.86 22.40
N ILE A 507 26.57 15.83 21.16
CA ILE A 507 25.81 15.44 19.98
C ILE A 507 26.53 14.28 19.30
N ILE A 508 25.76 13.25 18.94
CA ILE A 508 26.24 12.09 18.19
C ILE A 508 25.53 12.05 16.86
N THR A 509 26.32 12.01 15.80
CA THR A 509 25.87 11.82 14.42
C THR A 509 26.51 10.60 13.79
N GLU A 510 26.03 10.21 12.61
CA GLU A 510 26.65 9.15 11.81
C GLU A 510 28.10 9.51 11.40
N LYS A 511 28.48 10.79 11.46
CA LYS A 511 29.84 11.28 11.13
C LYS A 511 30.75 11.44 12.35
N GLU A 512 30.28 12.02 13.45
CA GLU A 512 31.14 12.40 14.59
C GLU A 512 30.41 12.47 15.95
N ILE A 513 31.18 12.62 17.04
CA ILE A 513 30.72 12.92 18.41
C ILE A 513 31.40 14.23 18.85
N PHE A 514 30.66 15.22 19.36
CA PHE A 514 31.23 16.47 19.88
C PHE A 514 30.35 17.18 20.91
#